data_AF-A0AAU9MS84-F1
#
_entry.id   AF-A0AAU9MS84-F1
#
_cell.length_a   1.000
_cell.length_b   1.000
_cell.length_c   1.000
_cell.angle_alpha   90.00
_cell.angle_beta   90.00
_cell.angle_gamma   90.00
#
_symmetry.space_group_name_H-M   'P 1'
#
loop_
_entity.id
_entity.type
_entity.pdbx_description
1 polymer ?
#
loop_
_entity_poly.entity_id
_entity_poly.type
_entity_poly.pdbx_seq_one_letter_code
_entity_poly.pdbx_strand_id
1 'polypeptide(L)'
;MANISSNNKPHYHARSKSLPSTSDQQSIFNKLYRFQDSQETTTSCSSSSSSALIGNKLNCLNDMYESFQPFLTLPSTQQSLAQGCYKEQLNKFLDELVGFLDLCSTTKDALSISMDCAKELQSVIRRKTGNNHGLTSSIEGYLSHRRKVKKVVCKTLLVLQKQGASSVKESHSYITQSSINILEEMRLNTLAVFESLLTFILGSNTQSRPKSWSLVSKMIGSKRVQCYETLEENKLKKVDDELHAVINYKKTKSDSQLQRI
;
A
#
# COMPACT_ATOMS: atom_id res chain seq x y z
N MET A 1 -66.29 31.23 -53.61
CA MET A 1 -66.23 30.62 -52.27
C MET A 1 -65.02 29.69 -52.26
N ALA A 2 -63.95 30.06 -51.55
CA ALA A 2 -62.73 29.25 -51.44
C ALA A 2 -62.76 28.46 -50.13
N ASN A 3 -62.50 27.16 -50.20
CA ASN A 3 -62.53 26.23 -49.07
C ASN A 3 -61.10 26.12 -48.48
N ILE A 4 -60.93 26.42 -47.19
CA ILE A 4 -59.64 26.36 -46.49
C ILE A 4 -59.46 24.94 -45.94
N SER A 5 -58.49 24.20 -46.50
CA SER A 5 -58.08 22.90 -45.98
C SER A 5 -57.08 23.09 -44.83
N SER A 6 -57.39 22.54 -43.65
CA SER A 6 -56.50 22.55 -42.49
C SER A 6 -55.52 21.38 -42.56
N ASN A 7 -54.22 21.70 -42.63
CA ASN A 7 -53.13 20.73 -42.68
C ASN A 7 -52.65 20.42 -41.27
N ASN A 8 -53.16 19.36 -40.64
CA ASN A 8 -52.68 18.87 -39.35
C ASN A 8 -51.49 17.92 -39.56
N LYS A 9 -50.26 18.43 -39.41
CA LYS A 9 -49.06 17.58 -39.30
C LYS A 9 -48.94 17.03 -37.87
N PRO A 10 -48.77 15.71 -37.66
CA PRO A 10 -48.47 15.18 -36.34
C PRO A 10 -47.04 15.57 -35.95
N HIS A 11 -46.91 16.34 -34.86
CA HIS A 11 -45.63 16.64 -34.23
C HIS A 11 -45.07 15.35 -33.61
N TYR A 12 -44.07 14.76 -34.27
CA TYR A 12 -43.26 13.71 -33.65
C TYR A 12 -42.38 14.35 -32.57
N HIS A 13 -42.75 14.18 -31.30
CA HIS A 13 -41.83 14.44 -30.20
C HIS A 13 -40.76 13.37 -30.20
N ALA A 14 -39.56 13.72 -30.65
CA ALA A 14 -38.36 12.95 -30.37
C ALA A 14 -38.15 12.93 -28.84
N ARG A 15 -38.63 11.87 -28.17
CA ARG A 15 -38.31 11.60 -26.78
C ARG A 15 -36.84 11.22 -26.71
N SER A 16 -36.01 12.15 -26.27
CA SER A 16 -34.62 11.90 -25.88
C SER A 16 -34.59 10.75 -24.88
N LYS A 17 -33.99 9.62 -25.27
CA LYS A 17 -33.69 8.54 -24.33
C LYS A 17 -32.47 8.96 -23.53
N SER A 18 -32.67 9.54 -22.35
CA SER A 18 -31.61 9.59 -21.34
C SER A 18 -31.31 8.16 -20.91
N LEU A 19 -30.15 7.65 -21.31
CA LEU A 19 -29.61 6.41 -20.75
C LEU A 19 -29.33 6.63 -19.26
N PRO A 20 -29.56 5.64 -18.39
CA PRO A 20 -29.26 5.77 -16.96
C PRO A 20 -27.77 6.06 -16.75
N SER A 21 -27.48 6.92 -15.76
CA SER A 21 -26.14 7.41 -15.37
C SER A 21 -25.08 6.31 -15.34
N THR A 22 -24.23 6.27 -16.36
CA THR A 22 -22.90 5.62 -16.34
C THR A 22 -21.82 6.57 -15.80
N SER A 23 -22.18 7.82 -15.50
CA SER A 23 -21.28 8.91 -15.12
C SER A 23 -20.58 8.66 -13.77
N ASP A 24 -21.32 8.12 -12.80
CA ASP A 24 -20.85 8.06 -11.41
C ASP A 24 -19.86 6.91 -11.18
N GLN A 25 -20.10 5.73 -11.79
CA GLN A 25 -19.13 4.63 -11.76
C GLN A 25 -17.84 5.01 -12.52
N GLN A 26 -17.98 5.69 -13.66
CA GLN A 26 -16.84 6.18 -14.44
C GLN A 26 -15.99 7.17 -13.64
N SER A 27 -16.61 8.01 -12.80
CA SER A 27 -15.90 8.94 -11.91
C SER A 27 -14.99 8.22 -10.91
N ILE A 28 -15.44 7.10 -10.35
CA ILE A 28 -14.65 6.29 -9.40
C ILE A 28 -13.52 5.54 -10.11
N PHE A 29 -13.80 4.95 -11.27
CA PHE A 29 -12.74 4.38 -12.10
C PHE A 29 -11.68 5.42 -12.45
N ASN A 30 -12.08 6.63 -12.87
CA ASN A 30 -11.14 7.72 -13.16
C ASN A 30 -10.29 8.09 -11.92
N LYS A 31 -10.87 8.08 -10.71
CA LYS A 31 -10.12 8.30 -9.47
C LYS A 31 -9.15 7.16 -9.16
N LEU A 32 -9.54 5.90 -9.38
CA LEU A 32 -8.68 4.72 -9.21
C LEU A 32 -7.51 4.72 -10.22
N TYR A 33 -7.78 5.05 -11.48
CA TYR A 33 -6.72 5.21 -12.49
C TYR A 33 -5.78 6.36 -12.14
N ARG A 34 -6.32 7.51 -11.69
CA ARG A 34 -5.48 8.64 -11.23
C ARG A 34 -4.62 8.27 -10.02
N PHE A 35 -5.14 7.45 -9.11
CA PHE A 35 -4.38 6.90 -7.99
C PHE A 35 -3.20 6.06 -8.49
N GLN A 36 -3.43 5.22 -9.50
CA GLN A 36 -2.40 4.39 -10.13
C GLN A 36 -1.32 5.25 -10.83
N ASP A 37 -1.73 6.26 -11.61
CA ASP A 37 -0.82 7.21 -12.24
C ASP A 37 0.00 8.01 -11.21
N SER A 38 -0.60 8.34 -10.06
CA SER A 38 0.09 9.05 -8.96
C SER A 38 1.12 8.15 -8.26
N GLN A 39 0.86 6.84 -8.18
CA GLN A 39 1.85 5.87 -7.71
C GLN A 39 3.04 5.72 -8.67
N GLU A 40 2.82 5.88 -9.97
CA GLU A 40 3.88 5.78 -10.99
C GLU A 40 4.67 7.08 -11.14
N THR A 41 4.00 8.23 -11.20
CA THR A 41 4.66 9.54 -11.36
C THR A 41 5.50 9.96 -10.15
N THR A 42 5.13 9.52 -8.94
CA THR A 42 5.98 9.72 -7.75
C THR A 42 7.30 8.95 -7.80
N THR A 43 7.47 8.00 -8.72
CA THR A 43 8.77 7.37 -8.97
C THR A 43 9.71 8.24 -9.80
N SER A 44 9.20 9.24 -10.53
CA SER A 44 9.97 10.08 -11.45
C SER A 44 10.47 11.40 -10.83
N CYS A 45 10.10 11.70 -9.58
CA CYS A 45 10.55 12.91 -8.89
C CYS A 45 11.82 12.59 -8.07
N SER A 46 13.00 12.81 -8.67
CA SER A 46 14.34 12.48 -8.14
C SER A 46 14.76 13.22 -6.84
N SER A 47 13.82 13.84 -6.11
CA SER A 47 14.09 14.70 -4.95
C SER A 47 13.35 14.29 -3.67
N SER A 48 12.42 13.33 -3.72
CA SER A 48 11.64 12.94 -2.54
C SER A 48 12.28 11.78 -1.78
N SER A 49 12.53 11.97 -0.48
CA SER A 49 13.00 10.90 0.39
C SER A 49 12.06 9.68 0.35
N SER A 50 12.61 8.49 0.53
CA SER A 50 11.83 7.22 0.54
C SER A 50 10.67 7.23 1.56
N SER A 51 10.80 7.98 2.67
CA SER A 51 9.74 8.19 3.65
C SER A 51 8.61 9.13 3.18
N ALA A 52 8.93 10.14 2.37
CA ALA A 52 7.91 11.04 1.81
C ALA A 52 7.07 10.31 0.75
N LEU A 53 7.73 9.47 -0.06
CA LEU A 53 7.05 8.63 -1.06
C LEU A 53 6.04 7.67 -0.41
N ILE A 54 6.41 7.03 0.70
CA ILE A 54 5.46 6.14 1.38
C ILE A 54 4.30 6.91 2.04
N GLY A 55 4.57 8.10 2.59
CA GLY A 55 3.52 8.98 3.11
C GLY A 55 2.51 9.37 2.04
N ASN A 56 3.00 9.76 0.85
CA ASN A 56 2.13 10.10 -0.28
C ASN A 56 1.28 8.91 -0.71
N LYS A 57 1.85 7.70 -0.82
CA LYS A 57 1.10 6.47 -1.14
C LYS A 57 -0.02 6.18 -0.13
N LEU A 58 0.24 6.40 1.16
CA LEU A 58 -0.76 6.24 2.21
C LEU A 58 -1.88 7.28 2.12
N ASN A 59 -1.54 8.54 1.84
CA ASN A 59 -2.53 9.60 1.65
C ASN A 59 -3.43 9.31 0.45
N CYS A 60 -2.85 8.94 -0.69
CA CYS A 60 -3.62 8.55 -1.87
C CYS A 60 -4.54 7.35 -1.56
N LEU A 61 -4.10 6.42 -0.70
CA LEU A 61 -4.91 5.26 -0.32
C LEU A 61 -6.12 5.71 0.51
N ASN A 62 -5.92 6.66 1.43
CA ASN A 62 -7.01 7.29 2.18
C ASN A 62 -8.02 7.95 1.24
N ASP A 63 -7.56 8.76 0.28
CA ASP A 63 -8.43 9.43 -0.70
C ASP A 63 -9.27 8.43 -1.51
N MET A 64 -8.69 7.29 -1.87
CA MET A 64 -9.39 6.19 -2.54
C MET A 64 -10.53 5.66 -1.68
N TYR A 65 -10.27 5.34 -0.40
CA TYR A 65 -11.30 4.84 0.52
C TYR A 65 -12.39 5.87 0.83
N GLU A 66 -12.03 7.14 1.01
CA GLU A 66 -13.02 8.23 1.16
C GLU A 66 -13.90 8.35 -0.08
N SER A 67 -13.34 8.16 -1.28
CA SER A 67 -14.10 8.19 -2.53
C SER A 67 -15.02 6.99 -2.75
N PHE A 68 -14.76 5.87 -2.07
CA PHE A 68 -15.57 4.66 -2.15
C PHE A 68 -16.83 4.73 -1.29
N GLN A 69 -16.83 5.50 -0.20
CA GLN A 69 -18.02 5.63 0.66
C GLN A 69 -19.25 6.15 -0.11
N PRO A 70 -19.16 7.21 -0.95
CA PRO A 70 -20.26 7.63 -1.83
C PRO A 70 -20.66 6.61 -2.90
N PHE A 71 -19.77 5.70 -3.30
CA PHE A 71 -20.10 4.64 -4.27
C PHE A 71 -21.11 3.65 -3.69
N LEU A 72 -20.98 3.32 -2.40
CA LEU A 72 -21.87 2.40 -1.71
C LEU A 72 -23.29 2.97 -1.54
N THR A 73 -23.44 4.30 -1.54
CA THR A 73 -24.74 4.96 -1.41
C THR A 73 -25.48 5.11 -2.74
N LEU A 74 -24.84 4.79 -3.86
CA LEU A 74 -25.43 4.95 -5.19
C LEU A 74 -26.62 3.99 -5.41
N PRO A 75 -27.73 4.42 -6.02
CA PRO A 75 -28.91 3.57 -6.21
C PRO A 75 -28.63 2.27 -6.99
N SER A 76 -27.76 2.32 -7.99
CA SER A 76 -27.34 1.13 -8.77
C SER A 76 -26.55 0.12 -7.94
N THR A 77 -25.68 0.62 -7.05
CA THR A 77 -24.93 -0.21 -6.10
C THR A 77 -25.87 -0.82 -5.06
N GLN A 78 -26.78 -0.03 -4.49
CA GLN A 78 -27.80 -0.50 -3.54
C GLN A 78 -28.74 -1.55 -4.16
N GLN A 79 -29.14 -1.38 -5.42
CA GLN A 79 -29.93 -2.37 -6.14
C GLN A 79 -29.17 -3.69 -6.33
N SER A 80 -27.88 -3.61 -6.68
CA SER A 80 -27.02 -4.80 -6.82
C SER A 80 -26.74 -5.50 -5.49
N LEU A 81 -26.69 -4.74 -4.39
CA LEU A 81 -26.61 -5.27 -3.01
C LEU A 81 -27.89 -5.98 -2.60
N ALA A 82 -29.05 -5.38 -2.88
CA ALA A 82 -30.36 -5.96 -2.58
C ALA A 82 -30.62 -7.25 -3.36
N GLN A 83 -30.10 -7.35 -4.59
CA GLN A 83 -30.15 -8.56 -5.42
C GLN A 83 -29.14 -9.65 -5.00
N GLY A 84 -28.31 -9.40 -3.99
CA GLY A 84 -27.37 -10.38 -3.44
C GLY A 84 -26.07 -10.58 -4.23
N CYS A 85 -26.09 -10.43 -5.56
CA CYS A 85 -24.93 -10.70 -6.44
C CYS A 85 -23.66 -9.93 -6.08
N TYR A 86 -23.78 -8.67 -5.66
CA TYR A 86 -22.62 -7.84 -5.27
C TYR A 86 -22.27 -7.96 -3.78
N LYS A 87 -23.25 -8.34 -2.95
CA LYS A 87 -23.11 -8.37 -1.48
C LYS A 87 -22.06 -9.37 -1.01
N GLU A 88 -22.05 -10.57 -1.59
CA GLU A 88 -21.07 -11.61 -1.20
C GLU A 88 -19.64 -11.18 -1.51
N GLN A 89 -19.42 -10.55 -2.66
CA GLN A 89 -18.09 -10.07 -3.06
C GLN A 89 -17.64 -8.88 -2.22
N LEU A 90 -18.55 -7.94 -1.92
CA LEU A 90 -18.28 -6.84 -1.00
C LEU A 90 -17.92 -7.37 0.40
N ASN A 91 -18.68 -8.33 0.93
CA ASN A 91 -18.37 -8.93 2.23
C ASN A 91 -17.00 -9.59 2.24
N LYS A 92 -16.68 -10.39 1.21
CA LYS A 92 -15.35 -11.01 1.07
C LYS A 92 -14.24 -9.97 1.03
N PHE A 93 -14.44 -8.88 0.28
CA PHE A 93 -13.50 -7.76 0.24
C PHE A 93 -13.32 -7.12 1.61
N LEU A 94 -14.41 -6.85 2.33
CA LEU A 94 -14.37 -6.28 3.68
C LEU A 94 -13.69 -7.22 4.69
N ASP A 95 -13.94 -8.52 4.63
CA ASP A 95 -13.28 -9.51 5.48
C ASP A 95 -11.75 -9.53 5.23
N GLU A 96 -11.33 -9.41 3.98
CA GLU A 96 -9.92 -9.25 3.62
C GLU A 96 -9.34 -7.93 4.14
N LEU A 97 -10.09 -6.82 4.06
CA LEU A 97 -9.71 -5.53 4.64
C LEU A 97 -9.51 -5.57 6.15
N VAL A 98 -10.38 -6.26 6.88
CA VAL A 98 -10.20 -6.47 8.33
C VAL A 98 -8.89 -7.20 8.59
N GLY A 99 -8.60 -8.26 7.83
CA GLY A 99 -7.33 -8.98 7.91
C GLY A 99 -6.12 -8.09 7.61
N PHE A 100 -6.20 -7.19 6.63
CA PHE A 100 -5.15 -6.19 6.38
C PHE A 100 -4.98 -5.24 7.57
N LEU A 101 -6.07 -4.73 8.14
CA LEU A 101 -6.03 -3.81 9.28
C LEU A 101 -5.36 -4.44 10.51
N ASP A 102 -5.68 -5.70 10.83
CA ASP A 102 -5.04 -6.44 11.94
C ASP A 102 -3.52 -6.55 11.74
N LEU A 103 -3.12 -6.82 10.50
CA LEU A 103 -1.73 -6.96 10.10
C LEU A 103 -0.96 -5.64 10.19
N CYS A 104 -1.62 -4.56 9.79
CA CYS A 104 -1.10 -3.20 9.89
C CYS A 104 -1.00 -2.74 11.34
N SER A 105 -1.99 -3.06 12.17
CA SER A 105 -1.97 -2.76 13.60
C SER A 105 -0.77 -3.44 14.27
N THR A 106 -0.58 -4.74 14.03
CA THR A 106 0.57 -5.52 14.53
C THR A 106 1.90 -4.91 14.09
N THR A 107 1.99 -4.48 12.83
CA THR A 107 3.21 -3.85 12.29
C THR A 107 3.47 -2.48 12.92
N LYS A 108 2.42 -1.67 13.07
CA LYS A 108 2.48 -0.35 13.71
C LYS A 108 2.98 -0.48 15.15
N ASP A 109 2.42 -1.40 15.93
CA ASP A 109 2.81 -1.60 17.33
C ASP A 109 4.28 -2.03 17.44
N ALA A 110 4.74 -2.95 16.57
CA ALA A 110 6.14 -3.35 16.49
C ALA A 110 7.08 -2.16 16.13
N LEU A 111 6.64 -1.28 15.25
CA LEU A 111 7.36 -0.06 14.86
C LEU A 111 7.38 0.97 15.98
N SER A 112 6.28 1.18 16.69
CA SER A 112 6.20 2.06 17.86
C SER A 112 7.22 1.66 18.92
N ILE A 113 7.30 0.37 19.26
CA ILE A 113 8.33 -0.14 20.17
C ILE A 113 9.74 0.14 19.62
N SER A 114 9.92 0.03 18.29
CA SER A 114 11.22 0.32 17.66
C SER A 114 11.61 1.79 17.74
N MET A 115 10.64 2.70 17.67
CA MET A 115 10.87 4.13 17.85
C MET A 115 11.29 4.43 19.29
N ASP A 116 10.68 3.77 20.27
CA ASP A 116 11.05 3.95 21.66
C ASP A 116 12.46 3.40 21.93
N CYS A 117 12.81 2.23 21.39
CA CYS A 117 14.19 1.74 21.44
C CYS A 117 15.20 2.70 20.78
N ALA A 118 14.82 3.36 19.67
CA ALA A 118 15.67 4.34 19.00
C ALA A 118 15.88 5.60 19.85
N LYS A 119 14.82 6.11 20.49
CA LYS A 119 14.89 7.26 21.41
C LYS A 119 15.74 6.97 22.65
N GLU A 120 15.62 5.78 23.21
CA GLU A 120 16.46 5.34 24.33
C GLU A 120 17.93 5.27 23.92
N LEU A 121 18.22 4.65 22.76
CA LEU A 121 19.57 4.60 22.23
C LEU A 121 20.14 6.01 22.00
N GLN A 122 19.37 6.91 21.38
CA GLN A 122 19.77 8.30 21.19
C GLN A 122 20.04 9.02 22.52
N SER A 123 19.23 8.75 23.55
CA SER A 123 19.40 9.31 24.89
C SER A 123 20.67 8.80 25.57
N VAL A 124 21.04 7.54 25.37
CA VAL A 124 22.30 6.96 25.84
C VAL A 124 23.50 7.58 25.10
N ILE A 125 23.39 7.77 23.79
CA ILE A 125 24.42 8.45 22.98
C ILE A 125 24.63 9.89 23.46
N ARG A 126 23.55 10.65 23.71
CA ARG A 126 23.61 12.06 24.14
C ARG A 126 24.17 12.24 25.54
N ARG A 127 23.82 11.36 26.49
CA ARG A 127 24.30 11.45 27.89
C ARG A 127 25.78 11.11 28.07
N LYS A 128 26.47 10.76 26.99
CA LYS A 128 27.80 10.17 27.06
C LYS A 128 28.88 11.21 27.36
N THR A 129 29.03 11.51 28.66
CA THR A 129 30.22 12.09 29.27
C THR A 129 30.86 10.99 30.14
N GLY A 130 31.79 10.20 29.58
CA GLY A 130 32.54 9.17 30.34
C GLY A 130 32.37 7.70 29.88
N ASN A 131 32.76 6.78 30.77
CA ASN A 131 33.09 5.38 30.46
C ASN A 131 31.97 4.61 29.71
N ASN A 132 32.35 3.86 28.67
CA ASN A 132 31.48 3.33 27.60
C ASN A 132 30.49 2.21 27.99
N HIS A 133 30.31 1.90 29.28
CA HIS A 133 29.77 0.62 29.74
C HIS A 133 28.29 0.36 29.36
N GLY A 134 27.47 1.39 29.18
CA GLY A 134 26.04 1.25 28.84
C GLY A 134 25.68 1.37 27.35
N LEU A 135 26.62 1.83 26.51
CA LEU A 135 26.32 2.09 25.10
C LEU A 135 26.23 0.79 24.28
N THR A 136 27.15 -0.15 24.52
CA THR A 136 27.18 -1.42 23.76
C THR A 136 25.89 -2.22 23.99
N SER A 137 25.46 -2.40 25.24
CA SER A 137 24.22 -3.10 25.57
C SER A 137 22.98 -2.42 24.99
N SER A 138 22.95 -1.08 24.96
CA SER A 138 21.85 -0.32 24.35
C SER A 138 21.78 -0.51 22.83
N ILE A 139 22.93 -0.52 22.14
CA ILE A 139 22.99 -0.81 20.70
C ILE A 139 22.55 -2.25 20.41
N GLU A 140 23.03 -3.22 21.19
CA GLU A 140 22.63 -4.63 21.04
C GLU A 140 21.13 -4.83 21.29
N GLY A 141 20.58 -4.14 22.28
CA GLY A 141 19.14 -4.11 22.57
C GLY A 141 18.32 -3.58 21.38
N TYR A 142 18.72 -2.43 20.83
CA TYR A 142 18.10 -1.88 19.61
C TYR A 142 18.16 -2.87 18.44
N LEU A 143 19.35 -3.42 18.13
CA LEU A 143 19.53 -4.36 17.01
C LEU A 143 18.76 -5.68 17.22
N SER A 144 18.60 -6.12 18.46
CA SER A 144 17.78 -7.28 18.81
C SER A 144 16.30 -7.01 18.54
N HIS A 145 15.80 -5.85 18.96
CA HIS A 145 14.42 -5.44 18.68
C HIS A 145 14.18 -5.28 17.17
N ARG A 146 15.11 -4.64 16.47
CA ARG A 146 15.07 -4.48 15.01
C ARG A 146 14.94 -5.82 14.29
N ARG A 147 15.67 -6.85 14.73
CA ARG A 147 15.53 -8.23 14.21
C ARG A 147 14.13 -8.80 14.45
N LYS A 148 13.50 -8.54 15.60
CA LYS A 148 12.11 -8.97 15.88
C LYS A 148 11.12 -8.28 14.94
N VAL A 149 11.25 -6.96 14.74
CA VAL A 149 10.42 -6.20 13.78
C VAL A 149 10.55 -6.77 12.38
N LYS A 150 11.78 -6.99 11.89
CA LYS A 150 12.01 -7.58 10.56
C LYS A 150 11.33 -8.96 10.43
N LYS A 151 11.36 -9.80 11.46
CA LYS A 151 10.65 -11.10 11.47
C LYS A 151 9.13 -10.94 11.35
N VAL A 152 8.53 -10.01 12.11
CA VAL A 152 7.09 -9.73 12.03
C VAL A 152 6.74 -9.25 10.62
N VAL A 153 7.46 -8.26 10.09
CA VAL A 153 7.26 -7.71 8.76
C VAL A 153 7.40 -8.78 7.66
N CYS A 154 8.40 -9.67 7.75
CA CYS A 154 8.53 -10.77 6.80
C CYS A 154 7.34 -11.74 6.85
N LYS A 155 6.85 -12.12 8.03
CA LYS A 155 5.65 -12.97 8.16
C LYS A 155 4.43 -12.29 7.56
N THR A 156 4.27 -11.01 7.85
CA THR A 156 3.22 -10.15 7.32
C THR A 156 3.24 -10.11 5.79
N LEU A 157 4.40 -9.88 5.18
CA LEU A 157 4.55 -9.92 3.72
C LEU A 157 4.17 -11.27 3.11
N LEU A 158 4.49 -12.39 3.75
CA LEU A 158 4.10 -13.71 3.27
C LEU A 158 2.58 -13.92 3.30
N VAL A 159 1.88 -13.38 4.30
CA VAL A 159 0.42 -13.42 4.36
C VAL A 159 -0.18 -12.58 3.22
N LEU A 160 0.33 -11.36 3.01
CA LEU A 160 -0.10 -10.49 1.91
C LEU A 160 0.09 -11.15 0.54
N GLN A 161 1.19 -11.87 0.32
CA GLN A 161 1.43 -12.61 -0.92
C GLN A 161 0.38 -13.67 -1.19
N LYS A 162 -0.06 -14.41 -0.16
CA LYS A 162 -1.11 -15.41 -0.31
C LYS A 162 -2.45 -14.78 -0.65
N GLN A 163 -2.77 -13.64 -0.02
CA GLN A 163 -3.97 -12.88 -0.33
C GLN A 163 -3.94 -12.30 -1.75
N GLY A 164 -2.78 -11.87 -2.26
CA GLY A 164 -2.65 -11.38 -3.64
C GLY A 164 -2.85 -12.44 -4.73
N ALA A 165 -2.76 -13.73 -4.42
CA ALA A 165 -2.87 -14.83 -5.41
C ALA A 165 -4.30 -15.38 -5.59
N SER A 166 -5.27 -14.94 -4.80
CA SER A 166 -6.66 -15.42 -4.87
C SER A 166 -7.44 -14.65 -5.95
N SER A 167 -7.50 -15.18 -7.17
CA SER A 167 -8.37 -14.66 -8.25
C SER A 167 -9.84 -15.09 -8.07
N VAL A 168 -10.77 -14.21 -8.44
CA VAL A 168 -12.22 -14.46 -8.48
C VAL A 168 -12.60 -15.13 -9.80
N LYS A 169 -13.37 -16.23 -9.77
CA LYS A 169 -13.94 -16.86 -10.98
C LYS A 169 -15.22 -16.12 -11.38
N GLU A 170 -15.38 -15.90 -12.68
CA GLU A 170 -16.30 -14.93 -13.27
C GLU A 170 -17.59 -15.58 -13.81
N SER A 171 -18.77 -15.05 -13.45
CA SER A 171 -20.04 -15.21 -14.19
C SER A 171 -21.13 -14.26 -13.66
N HIS A 172 -21.08 -12.96 -14.00
CA HIS A 172 -22.09 -11.99 -13.56
C HIS A 172 -22.47 -10.93 -14.61
N SER A 173 -23.59 -10.21 -14.36
CA SER A 173 -24.13 -9.09 -15.15
C SER A 173 -23.14 -7.90 -15.23
N TYR A 174 -23.22 -7.07 -16.28
CA TYR A 174 -22.33 -5.91 -16.52
C TYR A 174 -22.18 -4.94 -15.33
N ILE A 175 -23.27 -4.62 -14.61
CA ILE A 175 -23.23 -3.70 -13.46
C ILE A 175 -22.54 -4.37 -12.25
N THR A 176 -22.80 -5.66 -12.07
CA THR A 176 -22.11 -6.46 -11.06
C THR A 176 -20.63 -6.55 -11.41
N GLN A 177 -20.30 -6.81 -12.68
CA GLN A 177 -18.94 -6.87 -13.19
C GLN A 177 -18.17 -5.56 -12.96
N SER A 178 -18.77 -4.39 -13.26
CA SER A 178 -18.11 -3.10 -13.03
C SER A 178 -17.82 -2.85 -11.54
N SER A 179 -18.75 -3.23 -10.66
CA SER A 179 -18.58 -3.09 -9.21
C SER A 179 -17.54 -4.06 -8.65
N ILE A 180 -17.45 -5.28 -9.21
CA ILE A 180 -16.42 -6.27 -8.88
C ILE A 180 -15.04 -5.74 -9.27
N ASN A 181 -14.91 -5.19 -10.48
CA ASN A 181 -13.66 -4.61 -10.96
C ASN A 181 -13.19 -3.45 -10.06
N ILE A 182 -14.10 -2.60 -9.54
CA ILE A 182 -13.76 -1.54 -8.57
C ILE A 182 -13.18 -2.13 -7.28
N LEU A 183 -13.82 -3.16 -6.71
CA LEU A 183 -13.33 -3.81 -5.49
C LEU A 183 -11.96 -4.47 -5.69
N GLU A 184 -11.76 -5.11 -6.84
CA GLU A 184 -10.49 -5.74 -7.19
C GLU A 184 -9.36 -4.70 -7.34
N GLU A 185 -9.62 -3.59 -8.04
CA GLU A 185 -8.64 -2.49 -8.15
C GLU A 185 -8.30 -1.89 -6.78
N MET A 186 -9.29 -1.65 -5.92
CA MET A 186 -9.05 -1.15 -4.55
C MET A 186 -8.22 -2.13 -3.73
N ARG A 187 -8.50 -3.44 -3.84
CA ARG A 187 -7.73 -4.50 -3.20
C ARG A 187 -6.27 -4.49 -3.68
N LEU A 188 -6.03 -4.44 -4.98
CA LEU A 188 -4.69 -4.43 -5.57
C LEU A 188 -3.90 -3.18 -5.15
N ASN A 189 -4.55 -2.02 -5.14
CA ASN A 189 -3.97 -0.76 -4.69
C ASN A 189 -3.58 -0.81 -3.21
N THR A 190 -4.44 -1.37 -2.37
CA THR A 190 -4.19 -1.58 -0.94
C THR A 190 -2.98 -2.49 -0.72
N LEU A 191 -2.93 -3.63 -1.42
CA LEU A 191 -1.81 -4.57 -1.39
C LEU A 191 -0.49 -3.89 -1.77
N ALA A 192 -0.48 -3.10 -2.85
CA ALA A 192 0.72 -2.44 -3.36
C ALA A 192 1.27 -1.39 -2.39
N VAL A 193 0.40 -0.62 -1.73
CA VAL A 193 0.81 0.38 -0.72
C VAL A 193 1.37 -0.31 0.52
N PHE A 194 0.71 -1.36 1.04
CA PHE A 194 1.23 -2.09 2.19
C PHE A 194 2.53 -2.83 1.89
N GLU A 195 2.66 -3.45 0.72
CA GLU A 195 3.94 -4.01 0.25
C GLU A 195 5.05 -2.96 0.26
N SER A 196 4.79 -1.78 -0.28
CA SER A 196 5.76 -0.67 -0.31
C SER A 196 6.18 -0.28 1.11
N LEU A 197 5.22 -0.15 2.04
CA LEU A 197 5.47 0.22 3.44
C LEU A 197 6.32 -0.83 4.16
N LEU A 198 5.96 -2.10 4.03
CA LEU A 198 6.63 -3.20 4.70
C LEU A 198 8.04 -3.42 4.16
N THR A 199 8.22 -3.29 2.85
CA THR A 199 9.55 -3.33 2.21
C THR A 199 10.44 -2.19 2.69
N PHE A 200 9.88 -0.98 2.83
CA PHE A 200 10.58 0.16 3.40
C PHE A 200 11.03 -0.13 4.85
N ILE A 201 10.15 -0.71 5.68
CA ILE A 201 10.49 -1.06 7.08
C ILE A 201 11.59 -2.13 7.15
N LEU A 202 11.64 -3.09 6.22
CA LEU A 202 12.73 -4.08 6.19
C LEU A 202 14.10 -3.46 5.95
N GLY A 203 14.15 -2.27 5.34
CA GLY A 203 15.40 -1.67 4.90
C GLY A 203 16.01 -2.41 3.71
N SER A 204 15.22 -3.18 2.96
CA SER A 204 15.67 -3.81 1.71
C SER A 204 15.47 -2.84 0.56
N ASN A 205 16.52 -2.56 -0.22
CA ASN A 205 16.33 -1.97 -1.54
C ASN A 205 15.47 -2.93 -2.37
N THR A 206 14.59 -2.37 -3.20
CA THR A 206 13.67 -3.10 -4.09
C THR A 206 14.36 -4.14 -5.00
N GLN A 207 15.69 -4.11 -5.10
CA GLN A 207 16.53 -5.04 -5.85
C GLN A 207 16.82 -6.37 -5.12
N SER A 208 16.68 -6.47 -3.79
CA SER A 208 16.91 -7.72 -3.05
C SER A 208 15.61 -8.47 -2.71
N ARG A 209 14.54 -8.25 -3.48
CA ARG A 209 13.26 -8.94 -3.31
C ARG A 209 13.52 -10.45 -3.27
N PRO A 210 12.91 -11.20 -2.33
CA PRO A 210 12.92 -12.65 -2.40
C PRO A 210 12.35 -13.09 -3.76
N LYS A 211 12.99 -14.08 -4.40
CA LYS A 211 12.69 -14.57 -5.76
C LYS A 211 11.21 -14.89 -6.02
N SER A 212 10.40 -15.05 -4.97
CA SER A 212 8.96 -15.33 -5.04
C SER A 212 8.07 -14.16 -5.46
N TRP A 213 8.57 -12.91 -5.48
CA TRP A 213 7.73 -11.72 -5.72
C TRP A 213 7.73 -11.20 -7.16
N SER A 214 8.50 -11.79 -8.07
CA SER A 214 8.45 -11.47 -9.52
C SER A 214 7.10 -11.81 -10.16
N LEU A 215 6.25 -12.58 -9.47
CA LEU A 215 4.97 -13.08 -9.98
C LEU A 215 3.80 -12.11 -9.75
N VAL A 216 3.78 -11.34 -8.65
CA VAL A 216 2.70 -10.35 -8.41
C VAL A 216 2.89 -9.11 -9.29
N SER A 217 4.14 -8.79 -9.65
CA SER A 217 4.42 -7.70 -10.59
C SER A 217 3.91 -7.93 -12.01
N LYS A 218 3.56 -9.19 -12.37
CA LYS A 218 3.00 -9.56 -13.67
C LYS A 218 1.46 -9.45 -13.76
N MET A 219 0.77 -9.32 -12.63
CA MET A 219 -0.71 -9.32 -12.58
C MET A 219 -1.32 -7.92 -12.66
N ILE A 220 -0.56 -6.89 -12.28
CA ILE A 220 -0.82 -5.49 -12.61
C ILE A 220 -0.24 -5.23 -14.01
N GLY A 221 -1.08 -4.77 -14.93
CA GLY A 221 -0.86 -4.72 -16.37
C GLY A 221 0.54 -4.33 -16.88
N SER A 222 0.89 -4.95 -18.00
CA SER A 222 2.14 -4.83 -18.75
C SER A 222 2.50 -3.40 -19.16
N LYS A 223 3.44 -2.75 -18.44
CA LYS A 223 4.58 -1.97 -18.98
C LYS A 223 5.43 -1.35 -17.85
N ARG A 224 5.98 -2.16 -16.95
CA ARG A 224 7.02 -1.64 -16.05
C ARG A 224 8.34 -1.53 -16.80
N VAL A 225 8.62 -0.35 -17.33
CA VAL A 225 10.01 0.03 -17.65
C VAL A 225 10.80 -0.15 -16.36
N GLN A 226 11.80 -1.03 -16.41
CA GLN A 226 12.70 -1.28 -15.31
C GLN A 226 13.61 -0.06 -15.15
N CYS A 227 13.11 0.97 -14.46
CA CYS A 227 13.90 2.14 -14.12
C CYS A 227 14.89 1.74 -13.00
N TYR A 228 16.16 1.67 -13.35
CA TYR A 228 17.28 1.48 -12.43
C TYR A 228 17.64 2.81 -11.76
N GLU A 229 16.67 3.53 -11.20
CA GLU A 229 17.01 4.75 -10.49
C GLU A 229 17.51 4.38 -9.09
N THR A 230 18.68 4.93 -8.73
CA THR A 230 19.31 4.80 -7.42
C THR A 230 18.40 5.42 -6.37
N LEU A 231 17.40 4.65 -5.92
CA LEU A 231 16.55 5.02 -4.80
C LEU A 231 17.48 5.34 -3.63
N GLU A 232 17.38 6.57 -3.11
CA GLU A 232 18.12 7.02 -1.94
C GLU A 232 18.14 5.89 -0.90
N GLU A 233 19.34 5.42 -0.58
CA GLU A 233 19.49 4.22 0.24
C GLU A 233 18.75 4.39 1.58
N ASN A 234 17.92 3.40 1.90
CA ASN A 234 17.01 3.42 3.02
C ASN A 234 17.72 3.83 4.32
N LYS A 235 17.32 4.96 4.91
CA LYS A 235 17.97 5.51 6.12
C LYS A 235 17.94 4.55 7.30
N LEU A 236 16.91 3.71 7.41
CA LEU A 236 16.78 2.69 8.45
C LEU A 236 17.85 1.61 8.29
N LYS A 237 18.13 1.20 7.05
CA LYS A 237 19.22 0.26 6.74
C LYS A 237 20.59 0.85 7.10
N LYS A 238 20.86 2.09 6.72
CA LYS A 238 22.13 2.77 7.05
C LYS A 238 22.39 2.80 8.56
N VAL A 239 21.37 3.13 9.35
CA VAL A 239 21.48 3.11 10.81
C VAL A 239 21.75 1.70 11.33
N ASP A 240 21.03 0.69 10.83
CA ASP A 240 21.28 -0.71 11.20
C ASP A 240 22.74 -1.11 10.91
N ASP A 241 23.24 -0.80 9.72
CA ASP A 241 24.58 -1.16 9.24
C ASP A 241 25.68 -0.46 10.05
N GLU A 242 25.54 0.84 10.33
CA GLU A 242 26.49 1.62 11.13
C GLU A 242 26.56 1.11 12.59
N LEU A 243 25.39 0.81 13.19
CA LEU A 243 25.35 0.25 14.54
C LEU A 243 25.97 -1.15 14.61
N HIS A 244 25.77 -1.98 13.58
CA HIS A 244 26.45 -3.26 13.45
C HIS A 244 27.98 -3.09 13.36
N ALA A 245 28.46 -2.13 12.57
CA ALA A 245 29.89 -1.83 12.45
C ALA A 245 30.50 -1.40 13.80
N VAL A 246 29.80 -0.54 14.56
CA VAL A 246 30.23 -0.10 15.89
C VAL A 246 30.38 -1.26 16.88
N ILE A 247 29.43 -2.20 16.89
CA ILE A 247 29.50 -3.40 17.74
C ILE A 247 30.69 -4.28 17.35
N ASN A 248 30.86 -4.54 16.06
CA ASN A 248 31.94 -5.39 15.56
C ASN A 248 33.32 -4.80 15.87
N TYR A 249 33.51 -3.49 15.66
CA TYR A 249 34.74 -2.79 15.98
C TYR A 249 35.09 -2.87 17.48
N LYS A 250 34.10 -2.75 18.36
CA LYS A 250 34.34 -2.88 19.81
C LYS A 250 34.76 -4.29 20.21
N LYS A 251 34.17 -5.31 19.59
CA LYS A 251 34.47 -6.72 19.86
C LYS A 251 35.91 -7.08 19.45
N THR A 252 36.34 -6.66 18.26
CA THR A 252 37.72 -6.92 17.80
C THR A 252 38.76 -6.18 18.63
N LYS A 253 38.41 -5.00 19.17
CA LYS A 253 39.28 -4.26 20.09
C LYS A 253 39.43 -4.92 21.46
N SER A 254 38.36 -5.50 22.02
CA SER A 254 38.46 -6.27 23.28
C SER A 254 39.26 -7.56 23.12
N ASP A 255 39.08 -8.26 22.00
CA ASP A 255 39.77 -9.54 21.74
C ASP A 255 41.29 -9.34 21.56
N SER A 256 41.70 -8.26 20.89
CA SER A 256 43.13 -7.93 20.72
C SER A 256 43.81 -7.41 21.99
N GLN A 257 43.06 -6.92 22.99
CA GLN A 257 43.59 -6.58 24.32
C GLN A 257 43.73 -7.81 25.21
N LEU A 258 42.88 -8.83 25.05
CA LEU A 258 42.96 -10.09 25.80
C LEU A 258 44.08 -11.02 25.31
N GLN A 259 44.45 -10.96 24.03
CA GLN A 259 45.58 -11.74 23.47
C GLN A 259 46.97 -11.18 23.81
N ARG A 260 47.06 -10.04 24.49
CA ARG A 260 48.32 -9.39 24.89
C ARG A 260 48.65 -9.57 26.38
N ILE A 261 47.87 -10.36 27.10
CA ILE A 261 48.09 -10.76 28.50
C ILE A 261 48.56 -12.22 28.49
#